data_AF-A0A7X9DBX0-F1
#
_entry.id   AF-A0A7X9DBX0-F1
#
_cell.length_a   1.000
_cell.length_b   1.000
_cell.length_c   1.000
_cell.angle_alpha   90.00
_cell.angle_beta   90.00
_cell.angle_gamma   90.00
#
_symmetry.space_group_name_H-M   'P 1'
#
loop_
_entity.id
_entity.type
_entity.pdbx_description
1 polymer ?
#
loop_
_entity_poly.entity_id
_entity_poly.type
_entity_poly.pdbx_seq_one_letter_code
_entity_poly.pdbx_strand_id
1 'polypeptide(L)' 'MQLADQVLFKTLEELDLLQVFEDGYSPMINYMILVEHEAHHQGQIINFIYACDLPIPKSWSEKWALKK' A
#
# COMPACT_ATOMS: atom_id res chain seq x y z
N MET A 1 10.30 -4.94 -4.04
CA MET A 1 9.58 -4.05 -3.11
C MET A 1 10.56 -3.26 -2.26
N GLN A 2 11.31 -3.87 -1.33
CA GLN A 2 12.21 -3.12 -0.42
C GLN A 2 13.12 -2.05 -1.07
N LEU A 3 13.78 -2.35 -2.19
CA LEU A 3 14.61 -1.35 -2.87
C LEU A 3 13.80 -0.19 -3.47
N ALA A 4 12.63 -0.48 -4.05
CA ALA A 4 11.74 0.53 -4.62
C ALA A 4 11.17 1.43 -3.51
N ASP A 5 10.76 0.84 -2.38
CA ASP A 5 10.24 1.58 -1.22
C ASP A 5 11.34 2.48 -0.63
N GLN A 6 12.58 2.00 -0.52
CA GLN A 6 13.72 2.79 -0.04
C GLN A 6 14.02 3.99 -0.94
N VAL A 7 14.02 3.77 -2.25
CA VAL A 7 14.25 4.86 -3.22
C VAL A 7 13.11 5.88 -3.13
N LEU A 8 11.85 5.41 -3.09
CA LEU A 8 10.68 6.28 -2.94
C LEU A 8 10.78 7.14 -1.67
N PHE A 9 11.06 6.55 -0.51
CA PHE A 9 11.15 7.29 0.74
C PHE A 9 12.28 8.32 0.73
N LYS A 10 13.46 7.95 0.21
CA LYS A 10 14.55 8.90 0.07
C LYS A 10 14.15 10.07 -0.84
N THR A 11 13.48 9.82 -1.95
CA THR A 11 12.99 10.89 -2.84
C THR A 11 11.95 11.77 -2.15
N LEU A 12 11.03 11.19 -1.37
CA LEU A 12 10.03 11.96 -0.62
C LEU A 12 10.66 12.85 0.47
N GLU A 13 11.77 12.44 1.07
CA GLU A 13 12.53 13.27 2.04
C GLU A 13 13.15 14.52 1.41
N GLU A 14 13.44 14.48 0.11
CA GLU A 14 14.10 15.56 -0.64
C GLU A 14 13.10 16.55 -1.27
N LEU A 15 11.79 16.27 -1.21
CA LEU A 15 10.73 17.06 -1.85
C LEU A 15 9.88 17.86 -0.85
N ASP A 16 9.33 18.98 -1.31
CA ASP A 16 8.17 19.58 -0.63
C ASP A 16 6.92 18.74 -0.95
N LEU A 17 6.46 17.98 0.04
CA LEU A 17 5.34 17.05 -0.09
C LEU A 17 4.00 17.74 -0.42
N LEU A 18 3.89 19.04 -0.13
CA LEU A 18 2.67 19.81 -0.32
C LEU A 18 2.70 20.69 -1.57
N GLN A 19 3.84 20.78 -2.25
CA GLN A 19 3.94 21.48 -3.51
C GLN A 19 3.03 20.82 -4.55
N VAL A 20 2.15 21.62 -5.15
CA VAL A 20 1.25 21.18 -6.22
C VAL A 20 1.94 21.40 -7.56
N PHE A 21 2.00 20.36 -8.39
CA PHE A 21 2.53 20.40 -9.75
C PHE A 21 1.48 20.89 -10.75
N GLU A 22 1.87 21.07 -12.02
CA GLU A 22 0.99 21.60 -13.08
C GLU A 22 -0.27 20.76 -13.33
N ASP A 23 -0.22 19.47 -12.99
CA ASP A 23 -1.33 18.52 -13.12
C ASP A 23 -2.31 18.54 -11.92
N GLY A 24 -2.06 19.39 -10.92
CA GLY A 24 -2.89 19.51 -9.72
C GLY A 24 -2.58 18.49 -8.63
N TYR A 25 -1.57 17.63 -8.79
CA TYR A 25 -1.16 16.66 -7.78
C TYR A 25 0.03 17.15 -6.97
N SER A 26 0.11 16.72 -5.71
CA SER A 26 1.30 16.87 -4.88
C SER A 26 1.96 15.51 -4.63
N PRO A 27 3.25 15.45 -4.26
CA PRO A 27 3.89 14.21 -3.87
C PRO A 27 3.12 13.46 -2.77
N MET A 28 2.54 14.19 -1.80
CA MET A 28 1.70 13.57 -0.77
C MET A 28 0.46 12.90 -1.36
N ILE A 29 -0.27 13.56 -2.27
CA ILE A 29 -1.45 12.96 -2.89
C ILE A 29 -1.07 11.72 -3.71
N ASN A 30 0.00 11.81 -4.51
CA ASN A 30 0.49 10.67 -5.29
C ASN A 30 0.89 9.49 -4.40
N TYR A 31 1.51 9.76 -3.25
CA TYR A 31 1.82 8.72 -2.27
C TYR A 31 0.56 8.10 -1.65
N MET A 32 -0.47 8.89 -1.35
CA MET A 32 -1.74 8.35 -0.84
C MET A 32 -2.45 7.48 -1.88
N ILE A 33 -2.40 7.83 -3.16
CA ILE A 33 -2.92 7.02 -4.27
C ILE A 33 -2.16 5.68 -4.34
N LEU A 34 -0.84 5.70 -4.19
CA LEU A 34 -0.04 4.47 -4.12
C LEU A 34 -0.45 3.59 -2.92
N VAL A 35 -0.65 4.17 -1.74
CA VAL A 35 -1.10 3.43 -0.55
C VAL A 35 -2.48 2.79 -0.78
N GLU A 36 -3.40 3.52 -1.41
CA GLU A 36 -4.73 2.99 -1.77
C GLU A 36 -4.62 1.81 -2.75
N HIS A 37 -3.75 1.92 -3.76
CA HIS A 37 -3.51 0.85 -4.73
C HIS A 37 -3.00 -0.44 -4.06
N GLU A 38 -2.01 -0.34 -3.18
CA GLU A 38 -1.47 -1.51 -2.47
C GLU A 38 -2.50 -2.12 -1.50
N ALA A 39 -3.31 -1.29 -0.83
CA ALA A 39 -4.40 -1.76 0.01
C ALA A 39 -5.47 -2.51 -0.80
N HIS A 40 -5.79 -2.03 -2.02
CA HIS A 40 -6.71 -2.72 -2.92
C HIS A 40 -6.19 -4.11 -3.31
N HIS A 41 -4.92 -4.22 -3.71
CA HIS A 41 -4.29 -5.51 -4.01
C HIS A 41 -4.28 -6.46 -2.83
N GLN A 42 -4.00 -5.95 -1.64
CA GLN A 42 -4.07 -6.75 -0.43
C GLN A 42 -5.50 -7.28 -0.18
N GLY A 43 -6.53 -6.46 -0.40
CA GLY A 43 -7.93 -6.88 -0.32
C GLY A 43 -8.29 -7.99 -1.31
N GLN A 44 -7.79 -7.89 -2.55
CA GLN A 44 -7.98 -8.94 -3.57
C GLN A 44 -7.39 -10.28 -3.12
N ILE A 45 -6.18 -10.27 -2.54
CA ILE A 45 -5.52 -11.48 -2.04
C ILE A 45 -6.31 -12.08 -0.86
N ILE A 46 -6.79 -11.25 0.07
CA ILE A 46 -7.61 -11.70 1.20
C ILE A 46 -8.89 -12.38 0.68
N ASN A 47 -9.59 -11.75 -0.27
CA ASN A 47 -10.79 -12.34 -0.87
C ASN A 47 -10.49 -13.68 -1.54
N PHE A 48 -9.37 -13.79 -2.24
CA PHE A 48 -8.93 -15.04 -2.85
C PHE A 48 -8.68 -16.15 -1.82
N ILE A 49 -8.05 -15.82 -0.69
CA ILE A 49 -7.84 -16.76 0.42
C ILE A 49 -9.18 -17.31 0.93
N TYR A 50 -10.16 -16.45 1.17
CA TYR A 50 -11.48 -16.89 1.65
C TYR A 50 -12.25 -17.67 0.58
N ALA A 51 -12.27 -17.20 -0.67
CA ALA A 51 -13.02 -17.83 -1.75
C ALA A 51 -12.53 -19.25 -2.07
N CYS A 52 -11.23 -19.51 -1.89
CA CYS A 52 -10.62 -20.81 -2.13
C CYS A 52 -10.38 -21.63 -0.85
N ASP A 53 -10.94 -21.21 0.29
CA ASP A 53 -10.76 -21.83 1.61
C ASP A 53 -9.27 -22.08 2.00
N LEU A 54 -8.37 -21.20 1.54
CA LEU A 54 -6.93 -21.32 1.77
C LEU A 54 -6.58 -21.04 3.24
N PRO A 55 -5.45 -21.57 3.74
CA PRO A 55 -4.97 -21.24 5.07
C PRO A 55 -4.58 -19.75 5.17
N ILE A 56 -5.07 -19.08 6.21
CA ILE A 56 -4.70 -17.69 6.51
C ILE A 56 -3.28 -17.68 7.10
N PRO A 57 -2.33 -16.90 6.57
CA PRO A 57 -1.02 -16.76 7.18
C PRO A 57 -1.13 -16.24 8.62
N LYS A 58 -0.43 -16.87 9.58
CA LYS A 58 -0.53 -16.50 11.01
C LYS A 58 -0.17 -15.02 11.27
N SER A 59 0.84 -14.52 10.58
CA SER A 59 1.22 -13.10 10.68
C SER A 59 0.12 -12.15 10.19
N TRP A 60 -0.79 -12.62 9.33
CA TRP A 60 -1.89 -11.82 8.77
C TRP A 60 -3.15 -11.92 9.62
N SER A 61 -3.42 -13.06 10.27
CA SER A 61 -4.58 -13.19 11.16
C SER A 61 -4.52 -12.19 12.32
N GLU A 62 -3.34 -11.99 12.90
CA GLU A 62 -3.14 -11.02 13.98
C GLU A 62 -3.09 -9.58 13.44
N LYS A 63 -2.29 -9.34 12.38
CA LYS A 63 -2.07 -7.99 11.84
C LYS A 63 -3.33 -7.36 11.22
N TRP A 64 -4.18 -8.18 10.62
CA TRP A 64 -5.36 -7.73 9.87
C TRP A 64 -6.67 -8.28 10.44
N ALA A 65 -6.62 -8.83 11.65
CA ALA A 65 -7.78 -9.40 12.35
C ALA A 65 -8.59 -10.44 11.54
N LEU A 66 -7.92 -11.19 10.65
CA LEU A 66 -8.55 -12.19 9.79
C LEU A 66 -8.87 -13.47 10.59
N LYS A 67 -10.04 -14.06 10.35
CA LYS A 67 -10.54 -15.26 11.02
C LYS A 67 -11.32 -16.12 10.03
N LYS A 68 -11.19 -17.45 10.15
CA LYS A 68 -12.12 -18.38 9.49
C LYS A 68 -13.39 -18.54 10.33
#